data_AF-A0A0P0XJV4-F1
#
_entry.id   AF-A0A0P0XJV4-F1
#
_cell.length_a   1.000
_cell.length_b   1.000
_cell.length_c   1.000
_cell.angle_alpha   90.00
_cell.angle_beta   90.00
_cell.angle_gamma   90.00
#
_symmetry.space_group_name_H-M   'P 1'
#
loop_
_entity.id
_entity.type
_entity.pdbx_description
1 polymer ?
#
loop_
_entity_poly.entity_id
_entity_poly.type
_entity_poly.pdbx_seq_one_letter_code
_entity_poly.pdbx_strand_id
1 'polypeptide(L)'
;MSYYLGQSFTGPSYGWEAGIGLPKVLGDVIESIAGAIYLDSKCDKEVVWRSMKRLLEPLATPETIEPDPVKGLQEFCDRRSFKITYEKNHVDGVSSVIARVKAGETTYSATKSGPCKLAKKLASKAVLKDLIAGHKDTEAAAV
;
A
#
# COMPACT_ATOMS: atom_id res chain seq x y z
N MET A 1 21.59 8.53 -11.88
CA MET A 1 21.10 9.37 -10.77
C MET A 1 19.77 8.81 -10.26
N SER A 2 19.77 7.74 -9.48
CA SER A 2 18.55 7.18 -8.85
C SER A 2 18.95 6.62 -7.49
N TYR A 3 18.93 7.49 -6.47
CA TYR A 3 19.46 7.15 -5.15
C TYR A 3 18.44 7.34 -4.01
N TYR A 4 17.17 7.60 -4.30
CA TYR A 4 16.19 8.04 -3.27
C TYR A 4 14.91 7.20 -3.15
N LEU A 5 14.77 6.07 -3.84
CA LEU A 5 13.54 5.25 -3.78
C LEU A 5 13.59 4.06 -2.80
N GLY A 6 14.60 4.00 -1.91
CA GLY A 6 14.86 2.81 -1.08
C GLY A 6 14.84 3.00 0.43
N GLN A 7 14.72 4.22 0.96
CA GLN A 7 14.68 4.42 2.42
C GLN A 7 13.24 4.29 2.93
N SER A 8 12.94 3.13 3.52
CA SER A 8 11.83 2.98 4.45
C SER A 8 12.00 3.97 5.59
N PHE A 9 10.99 4.81 5.83
CA PHE A 9 10.96 5.75 6.95
C PHE A 9 11.10 4.99 8.28
N THR A 10 12.13 5.31 9.07
CA THR A 10 12.43 4.65 10.36
C THR A 10 12.13 5.51 11.58
N GLY A 11 11.56 6.71 11.41
CA GLY A 11 11.15 7.55 12.53
C GLY A 11 9.78 7.13 13.11
N PRO A 12 9.38 7.69 14.27
CA PRO A 12 8.03 7.53 14.76
C PRO A 12 7.07 8.09 13.70
N SER A 13 6.29 7.21 13.08
CA SER A 13 5.19 7.67 12.26
C SER A 13 4.10 8.14 13.23
N TYR A 14 3.88 9.45 13.34
CA TYR A 14 2.70 10.01 14.02
C TYR A 14 1.42 9.68 13.22
N GLY A 15 1.21 8.41 12.89
CA GLY A 15 0.13 7.93 12.02
C GLY A 15 0.40 8.01 10.51
N TRP A 16 1.64 8.27 10.07
CA TRP A 16 1.96 8.53 8.65
C TRP A 16 2.72 7.41 7.93
N GLU A 17 2.64 6.17 8.42
CA GLU A 17 3.17 5.02 7.68
C GLU A 17 2.53 4.88 6.30
N ALA A 18 3.35 4.70 5.26
CA ALA A 18 2.89 4.44 3.91
C ALA A 18 1.88 3.28 3.90
N GLY A 19 0.61 3.57 3.60
CA GLY A 19 -0.49 2.62 3.58
C GLY A 19 -1.44 2.64 4.79
N ILE A 20 -1.12 3.40 5.84
CA ILE A 20 -2.04 3.82 6.91
C ILE A 20 -2.45 5.25 6.55
N GLY A 21 -3.76 5.46 6.36
CA GLY A 21 -4.30 6.59 5.60
C GLY A 21 -3.62 7.91 5.89
N LEU A 22 -3.13 8.56 4.82
CA LEU A 22 -2.75 9.97 4.83
C LEU A 22 -3.83 10.74 5.60
N PRO A 23 -3.49 11.60 6.59
CA PRO A 23 -4.50 12.23 7.42
C PRO A 23 -5.52 12.91 6.51
N LYS A 24 -6.80 12.57 6.63
CA LYS A 24 -7.87 13.18 5.83
C LYS A 24 -7.76 14.71 5.84
N VAL A 25 -7.39 15.24 7.00
CA VAL A 25 -7.10 16.65 7.26
C VAL A 25 -6.05 17.24 6.31
N LEU A 26 -5.01 16.50 5.91
CA LEU A 26 -4.02 16.99 4.96
C LEU A 26 -4.65 17.22 3.58
N GLY A 27 -5.52 16.30 3.14
CA GLY A 27 -6.31 16.49 1.92
C GLY A 27 -7.20 17.72 2.01
N ASP A 28 -7.92 17.88 3.13
CA ASP A 28 -8.79 19.02 3.38
C ASP A 28 -8.00 20.36 3.37
N VAL A 29 -6.77 20.38 3.92
CA VAL A 29 -5.89 21.57 3.91
C VAL A 29 -5.43 21.91 2.49
N ILE A 30 -4.97 20.91 1.71
CA ILE A 30 -4.55 21.11 0.32
C ILE A 30 -5.73 21.59 -0.54
N GLU A 31 -6.92 21.02 -0.35
CA GLU A 31 -8.15 21.42 -1.03
C GLU A 31 -8.56 22.86 -0.66
N SER A 32 -8.45 23.23 0.61
CA SER A 32 -8.74 24.60 1.08
C SER A 32 -7.80 25.63 0.47
N ILE A 33 -6.51 25.32 0.35
CA ILE A 33 -5.53 26.20 -0.33
C ILE A 33 -5.88 26.35 -1.81
N ALA A 34 -6.18 25.24 -2.50
CA ALA A 34 -6.60 25.28 -3.89
C ALA A 34 -7.89 26.11 -4.08
N GLY A 35 -8.86 25.96 -3.17
CA GLY A 35 -10.10 26.73 -3.15
C GLY A 35 -9.88 28.23 -2.94
N ALA A 36 -8.99 28.61 -2.01
CA ALA A 36 -8.62 30.01 -1.79
C ALA A 36 -7.99 30.63 -3.04
N ILE A 37 -7.03 29.94 -3.66
CA ILE A 37 -6.39 30.39 -4.91
C ILE A 37 -7.43 30.54 -6.03
N TYR A 38 -8.37 29.61 -6.12
CA TYR A 38 -9.42 29.63 -7.15
C TYR A 38 -10.33 30.85 -7.00
N LEU A 39 -10.71 31.23 -5.78
CA LEU A 39 -11.53 32.41 -5.54
C LEU A 39 -10.74 33.70 -5.80
N ASP A 40 -9.51 33.79 -5.31
CA ASP A 40 -8.64 34.96 -5.47
C ASP A 40 -8.25 35.20 -6.94
N SER A 41 -8.16 34.14 -7.74
CA SER A 41 -7.84 34.20 -9.17
C SER A 41 -9.05 34.49 -10.07
N LYS A 42 -10.21 34.86 -9.50
CA LYS A 42 -11.47 35.03 -10.23
C LYS A 42 -11.87 33.75 -10.99
N CYS A 43 -11.73 32.60 -10.34
CA CYS A 43 -12.07 31.28 -10.86
C CYS A 43 -11.16 30.77 -12.00
N ASP A 44 -9.90 31.23 -12.06
CA ASP A 44 -8.91 30.77 -13.04
C ASP A 44 -8.23 29.47 -12.60
N LYS A 45 -8.53 28.38 -13.32
CA LYS A 45 -8.01 27.04 -13.07
C LYS A 45 -6.53 26.87 -13.43
N GLU A 46 -6.03 27.64 -14.40
CA GLU A 46 -4.60 27.59 -14.79
C GLU A 46 -3.72 28.22 -13.72
N VAL A 47 -4.22 29.24 -13.02
CA VAL A 47 -3.55 29.80 -11.83
C VAL A 47 -3.51 28.79 -10.70
N VAL A 48 -4.62 28.08 -10.43
CA VAL A 48 -4.67 27.01 -9.43
C VAL A 48 -3.68 25.91 -9.79
N TRP A 49 -3.73 25.38 -11.01
CA TRP A 49 -2.84 24.30 -11.44
C TRP A 49 -1.36 24.67 -11.34
N ARG A 50 -0.96 25.85 -11.84
CA ARG A 50 0.44 26.30 -11.77
C ARG A 50 0.94 26.43 -10.32
N SER A 51 0.07 26.87 -9.42
CA SER A 51 0.39 27.02 -8.00
C SER A 51 0.48 25.66 -7.30
N MET A 52 -0.55 24.82 -7.47
CA MET A 52 -0.65 23.52 -6.80
C MET A 52 0.34 22.50 -7.34
N LYS A 53 0.66 22.52 -8.63
CA LYS A 53 1.59 21.56 -9.26
C LYS A 53 2.95 21.54 -8.55
N ARG A 54 3.47 22.71 -8.16
CA ARG A 54 4.74 22.83 -7.43
C ARG A 54 4.71 22.17 -6.04
N LEU A 55 3.54 22.15 -5.40
CA LEU A 55 3.33 21.51 -4.09
C LEU A 55 3.10 20.00 -4.20
N LEU A 56 2.53 19.55 -5.32
CA LEU A 56 2.13 18.16 -5.54
C LEU A 56 3.18 17.35 -6.30
N GLU A 57 4.25 17.97 -6.79
CA GLU A 57 5.36 17.26 -7.46
C GLU A 57 6.24 16.51 -6.45
N PRO A 58 6.66 15.27 -6.76
CA PRO A 58 6.30 14.50 -7.95
C PRO A 58 4.88 13.96 -7.86
N LEU A 59 4.11 14.13 -8.94
CA LEU A 59 2.77 13.54 -9.03
C LEU A 59 2.89 12.03 -9.07
N ALA A 60 2.00 11.35 -8.34
CA ALA A 60 1.91 9.90 -8.36
C ALA A 60 1.61 9.42 -9.79
N THR A 61 2.42 8.49 -10.29
CA THR A 61 2.22 7.81 -11.57
C THR A 61 1.85 6.35 -11.28
N PRO A 62 1.25 5.63 -12.24
CA PRO A 62 0.95 4.20 -12.06
C PRO A 62 2.17 3.36 -11.62
N GLU A 63 3.38 3.78 -11.98
CA GLU A 63 4.64 3.11 -11.62
C GLU A 63 5.10 3.44 -10.19
N THR A 64 4.70 4.60 -9.63
CA THR A 64 5.08 5.02 -8.27
C THR A 64 4.03 4.67 -7.22
N ILE A 65 2.80 4.37 -7.63
CA ILE A 65 1.72 3.94 -6.72
C ILE A 65 1.92 2.46 -6.35
N GLU A 66 2.23 2.19 -5.07
CA GLU A 66 2.18 0.82 -4.56
C GLU A 66 0.73 0.30 -4.58
N PRO A 67 0.43 -0.82 -5.27
CA PRO A 67 -0.90 -1.40 -5.24
C PRO A 67 -1.24 -1.88 -3.83
N ASP A 68 -2.53 -1.84 -3.47
CA ASP A 68 -2.98 -2.34 -2.17
C ASP A 68 -2.62 -3.83 -2.03
N PRO A 69 -1.76 -4.22 -1.06
CA PRO A 69 -1.24 -5.59 -0.98
C PRO A 69 -2.34 -6.62 -0.73
N VAL A 70 -3.44 -6.24 -0.10
CA VAL A 70 -4.60 -7.14 0.09
C VAL A 70 -5.26 -7.42 -1.27
N LYS A 71 -5.54 -6.37 -2.04
CA LYS A 71 -6.11 -6.50 -3.40
C LYS A 71 -5.17 -7.25 -4.34
N GLY A 72 -3.88 -6.92 -4.35
CA GLY A 72 -2.89 -7.61 -5.18
C GLY A 72 -2.79 -9.10 -4.86
N LEU A 73 -2.84 -9.48 -3.58
CA LEU A 73 -2.85 -10.88 -3.18
C LEU A 73 -4.15 -11.59 -3.58
N GLN A 74 -5.30 -10.93 -3.42
CA GLN A 74 -6.59 -11.46 -3.84
C GLN A 74 -6.61 -11.73 -5.35
N GLU A 75 -6.23 -10.74 -6.17
CA GLU A 75 -6.17 -10.89 -7.63
C GLU A 75 -5.20 -12.00 -8.07
N PHE A 76 -4.06 -12.12 -7.38
CA PHE A 76 -3.10 -13.18 -7.66
C PHE A 76 -3.68 -14.58 -7.40
N CYS A 77 -4.42 -14.73 -6.30
CA CYS A 77 -5.06 -15.98 -5.91
C CYS A 77 -6.23 -16.33 -6.85
N ASP A 78 -7.08 -15.34 -7.18
CA ASP A 78 -8.26 -15.53 -8.03
C ASP A 78 -7.87 -16.05 -9.41
N ARG A 79 -6.81 -15.49 -10.02
CA ARG A 79 -6.30 -15.94 -11.33
C ARG A 79 -5.81 -17.40 -11.35
N ARG A 80 -5.44 -17.94 -10.18
CA ARG A 80 -4.88 -19.30 -10.05
C ARG A 80 -5.82 -20.26 -9.32
N SER A 81 -7.04 -19.82 -9.00
CA SER A 81 -7.99 -20.57 -8.17
C SER A 81 -7.40 -20.99 -6.80
N PHE A 82 -6.48 -20.19 -6.26
CA PHE A 82 -5.93 -20.42 -4.92
C PHE A 82 -6.90 -19.88 -3.88
N LYS A 83 -6.99 -20.56 -2.73
CA LYS A 83 -7.82 -20.13 -1.62
C LYS A 83 -7.02 -19.32 -0.62
N ILE A 84 -7.42 -18.08 -0.40
CA ILE A 84 -6.88 -17.21 0.65
C ILE A 84 -7.79 -17.20 1.88
N THR A 85 -7.17 -17.19 3.07
CA THR A 85 -7.84 -17.04 4.36
C THR A 85 -7.09 -16.06 5.25
N TYR A 86 -7.83 -15.38 6.12
CA TYR A 86 -7.29 -14.45 7.10
C TYR A 86 -7.79 -14.84 8.48
N GLU A 87 -6.86 -15.05 9.40
CA GLU A 87 -7.16 -15.27 10.82
C GLU A 87 -6.69 -14.04 11.61
N LYS A 88 -7.50 -13.62 12.59
CA LYS A 88 -7.18 -12.46 13.43
C LYS A 88 -7.14 -12.93 14.87
N ASN A 89 -6.06 -12.59 15.56
CA ASN A 89 -5.93 -12.79 16.99
C ASN A 89 -5.76 -11.43 17.66
N HIS A 90 -6.29 -11.29 18.87
CA HIS A 90 -6.14 -10.09 19.67
C HIS A 90 -5.70 -10.52 21.06
N VAL A 91 -4.49 -10.12 21.45
CA VAL A 91 -3.87 -10.49 22.73
C VAL A 91 -3.26 -9.22 23.32
N ASP A 92 -3.64 -8.89 24.56
CA ASP A 92 -3.10 -7.77 25.33
C ASP A 92 -3.10 -6.41 24.58
N GLY A 93 -4.19 -6.12 23.87
CA GLY A 93 -4.34 -4.87 23.10
C GLY A 93 -3.63 -4.87 21.74
N VAL A 94 -2.81 -5.88 21.44
CA VAL A 94 -2.13 -6.03 20.16
C VAL A 94 -2.93 -6.96 19.25
N SER A 95 -3.30 -6.44 18.07
CA SER A 95 -3.89 -7.30 17.03
C SER A 95 -2.80 -7.96 16.21
N SER A 96 -2.98 -9.24 15.88
CA SER A 96 -2.18 -9.96 14.89
C SER A 96 -3.09 -10.56 13.83
N VAL A 97 -2.58 -10.59 12.60
CA VAL A 97 -3.28 -11.15 11.44
C VAL A 97 -2.37 -12.16 10.77
N ILE A 98 -2.92 -13.35 10.52
CA ILE A 98 -2.30 -14.41 9.75
C ILE A 98 -2.98 -14.44 8.38
N ALA A 99 -2.22 -14.19 7.32
CA ALA A 99 -2.68 -14.46 5.96
C ALA A 99 -2.19 -15.85 5.56
N ARG A 100 -3.08 -16.70 5.03
CA ARG A 100 -2.73 -18.04 4.52
C ARG A 100 -3.29 -18.25 3.12
N VAL A 101 -2.46 -18.78 2.22
CA VAL A 101 -2.84 -19.15 0.85
C VAL A 101 -2.47 -20.60 0.60
N LYS A 102 -3.45 -21.39 0.16
CA LYS A 102 -3.23 -22.78 -0.25
C LYS A 102 -3.07 -22.85 -1.78
N ALA A 103 -1.89 -23.28 -2.23
CA ALA A 103 -1.52 -23.43 -3.64
C ALA A 103 -1.14 -24.90 -3.90
N GLY A 104 -2.14 -25.71 -4.28
CA GLY A 104 -1.97 -27.17 -4.39
C GLY A 104 -1.65 -27.82 -3.04
N GLU A 105 -0.50 -28.49 -2.96
CA GLU A 105 0.01 -29.12 -1.73
C GLU A 105 0.75 -28.12 -0.83
N THR A 106 1.24 -27.01 -1.38
CA THR A 106 2.01 -26.00 -0.64
C THR A 106 1.08 -24.97 0.00
N THR A 107 1.36 -24.63 1.26
CA THR A 107 0.67 -23.55 1.97
C THR A 107 1.64 -22.42 2.29
N TYR A 108 1.32 -21.22 1.84
CA TYR A 108 2.06 -20.01 2.15
C TYR A 108 1.35 -19.26 3.26
N SER A 109 2.09 -18.82 4.28
CA SER A 109 1.49 -18.08 5.39
C SER A 109 2.45 -17.06 5.98
N ALA A 110 1.91 -15.89 6.36
CA ALA A 110 2.65 -14.90 7.11
C ALA A 110 1.79 -14.31 8.22
N THR A 111 2.39 -14.15 9.39
CA THR A 111 1.79 -13.48 10.56
C THR A 111 2.43 -12.13 10.74
N LYS A 112 1.60 -11.09 10.91
CA LYS A 112 2.04 -9.73 11.25
C LYS A 112 1.19 -9.16 12.38
N SER A 113 1.80 -8.39 13.26
CA SER A 113 1.15 -7.67 14.35
C SER A 113 1.03 -6.18 14.03
N GLY A 114 0.12 -5.49 14.72
CA GLY A 114 -0.14 -4.06 14.58
C GLY A 114 -1.64 -3.77 14.53
N PRO A 115 -2.05 -2.52 14.25
CA PRO A 115 -3.46 -2.20 14.02
C PRO A 115 -4.05 -3.15 12.96
N CYS A 116 -5.24 -3.70 13.21
CA CYS A 116 -5.79 -4.82 12.42
C CYS A 116 -5.73 -4.60 10.89
N LYS A 117 -5.97 -3.37 10.41
CA LYS A 117 -5.86 -3.01 8.99
C LYS A 117 -4.42 -3.10 8.47
N LEU A 118 -3.46 -2.56 9.21
CA LEU A 118 -2.04 -2.61 8.87
C LEU A 118 -1.53 -4.05 8.91
N ALA A 119 -1.81 -4.78 9.99
CA ALA A 119 -1.40 -6.17 10.15
C ALA A 119 -1.87 -7.03 8.96
N LYS A 120 -3.12 -6.85 8.50
CA LYS A 120 -3.64 -7.53 7.31
C LYS A 120 -2.89 -7.15 6.03
N LYS A 121 -2.58 -5.86 5.81
CA LYS A 121 -1.81 -5.39 4.65
C LYS A 121 -0.39 -5.96 4.65
N LEU A 122 0.29 -5.91 5.79
CA LEU A 122 1.65 -6.44 5.94
C LEU A 122 1.69 -7.96 5.75
N ALA A 123 0.74 -8.70 6.33
CA ALA A 123 0.63 -10.14 6.15
C ALA A 123 0.37 -10.50 4.68
N SER A 124 -0.51 -9.76 4.01
CA SER A 124 -0.78 -9.95 2.58
C SER A 124 0.44 -9.66 1.70
N LYS A 125 1.16 -8.56 1.98
CA LYS A 125 2.40 -8.19 1.26
C LYS A 125 3.47 -9.27 1.40
N ALA A 126 3.63 -9.82 2.60
CA ALA A 126 4.59 -10.90 2.87
C ALA A 126 4.23 -12.18 2.10
N VAL A 127 2.98 -12.66 2.22
CA VAL A 127 2.54 -13.87 1.50
C VAL A 127 2.63 -13.70 -0.02
N LEU A 128 2.26 -12.53 -0.56
CA LEU A 128 2.37 -12.26 -1.99
C LEU A 128 3.82 -12.32 -2.48
N LYS A 129 4.78 -11.79 -1.70
CA LYS A 129 6.21 -11.86 -2.00
C LYS A 129 6.69 -13.31 -2.04
N ASP A 130 6.29 -14.12 -1.06
CA ASP A 130 6.69 -15.53 -0.97
C ASP A 130 6.08 -16.38 -2.10
N LEU A 131 4.82 -16.10 -2.47
CA LEU A 131 4.16 -16.74 -3.61
C LEU A 131 4.84 -16.41 -4.94
N ILE A 132 5.19 -15.13 -5.17
CA ILE A 132 5.88 -14.72 -6.39
C ILE A 132 7.28 -15.33 -6.46
N ALA A 133 8.00 -15.41 -5.33
CA ALA A 133 9.31 -16.06 -5.27
C ALA A 133 9.21 -17.56 -5.60
N GLY A 134 8.31 -18.29 -4.94
CA GLY A 134 8.14 -19.72 -5.18
C GLY A 134 7.72 -20.07 -6.62
N HIS A 135 6.95 -19.20 -7.28
CA HIS A 135 6.59 -19.41 -8.68
C HIS A 135 7.73 -19.13 -9.67
N LYS A 136 8.60 -18.15 -9.40
CA LYS A 136 9.76 -17.89 -10.26
C LYS A 136 10.75 -19.06 -10.25
N ASP A 137 10.93 -19.68 -9.08
CA ASP A 137 11.82 -20.85 -8.95
C ASP A 137 11.29 -22.06 -9.73
N THR A 138 9.96 -22.19 -9.85
CA THR A 138 9.33 -23.28 -10.61
C THR A 138 9.50 -23.10 -12.12
N GLU A 139 9.52 -21.85 -12.61
CA GLU A 139 9.72 -21.54 -14.04
C GLU A 139 11.21 -21.64 -14.44
N ALA A 140 12.13 -21.28 -13.53
CA ALA A 140 13.56 -21.42 -13.76
C ALA A 140 14.06 -22.89 -13.74
N ALA A 141 13.40 -23.77 -12.99
CA ALA A 141 13.73 -25.20 -12.95
C ALA A 141 13.23 -26.00 -14.16
N ALA A 142 12.41 -25.39 -15.02
CA ALA A 142 11.82 -26.03 -16.20
C ALA A 142 12.58 -25.75 -17.52
N VAL A 143 13.73 -25.07 -17.45
CA VAL A 143 14.63 -24.75 -18.59
C VAL A 143 15.99 -25.39 -18.36
#